data_AF-A0A377V9C7-F1
#
_entry.id   AF-A0A377V9C7-F1
#
_cell.length_a   1.000
_cell.length_b   1.000
_cell.length_c   1.000
_cell.angle_alpha   90.00
_cell.angle_beta   90.00
_cell.angle_gamma   90.00
#
_symmetry.space_group_name_H-M   'P 1'
#
loop_
_entity.id
_entity.type
_entity.pdbx_description
1 polymer ?
#
loop_
_entity_poly.entity_id
_entity_poly.type
_entity_poly.pdbx_seq_one_letter_code
_entity_poly.pdbx_strand_id
1 'polypeptide(L)'
;MVIPDSTLQALNALAQQQGGAVALISGRSMAELDALTHPWRLPLAGVHGAERRDINGKTYIVSLPTALRDEIAAELTSALEALPGCELESKEMAFALHYRQAPQQQSAVLELAQRIVQRYPLLALQLGKCVVEIKPRGVNKGEAITAFMHEAPFAGREPVLSAMI
;
A
#
# COMPACT_ATOMS: atom_id res chain seq x y z
N MET A 1 0.31 18.79 -10.28
CA MET A 1 1.70 18.88 -9.77
C MET A 1 2.61 18.18 -10.76
N VAL A 2 3.64 18.87 -11.22
CA VAL A 2 4.61 18.42 -12.24
C VAL A 2 5.96 18.23 -11.54
N ILE A 3 6.75 17.22 -11.94
CA ILE A 3 8.13 17.06 -11.46
C ILE A 3 9.03 17.94 -12.35
N PRO A 4 9.85 18.85 -11.81
CA PRO A 4 10.76 19.66 -12.63
C PRO A 4 11.72 18.81 -13.45
N ASP A 5 12.01 19.24 -14.69
CA ASP A 5 12.92 18.51 -15.59
C ASP A 5 14.30 18.27 -14.99
N SER A 6 14.83 19.21 -14.22
CA SER A 6 16.10 19.07 -13.51
C SER A 6 16.08 17.93 -12.49
N THR A 7 14.95 17.74 -11.79
CA THR A 7 14.75 16.62 -10.87
C THR A 7 14.70 15.29 -11.62
N LEU A 8 14.00 15.24 -12.77
CA LEU A 8 13.96 14.04 -13.61
C LEU A 8 15.34 13.67 -14.17
N GLN A 9 16.11 14.66 -14.62
CA GLN A 9 17.48 14.46 -15.08
C GLN A 9 18.39 13.95 -13.95
N ALA A 10 18.27 14.53 -12.75
CA ALA A 10 19.02 14.09 -11.59
C ALA A 10 18.67 12.65 -11.17
N LEU A 11 17.38 12.29 -11.18
CA LEU A 11 16.94 10.91 -10.91
C LEU A 11 17.50 9.92 -11.93
N ASN A 12 17.48 10.28 -13.22
CA ASN A 12 18.06 9.44 -14.26
C ASN A 12 19.58 9.30 -14.10
N ALA A 13 20.30 10.40 -13.85
CA ALA A 13 21.74 10.36 -13.61
C ALA A 13 22.10 9.49 -12.39
N LEU A 14 21.33 9.63 -11.30
CA LEU A 14 21.49 8.79 -10.12
C LEU A 14 21.22 7.32 -10.42
N ALA A 15 20.17 7.01 -11.18
CA ALA A 15 19.86 5.65 -11.60
C ALA A 15 21.03 5.04 -12.39
N GLN A 16 21.64 5.79 -13.32
CA GLN A 16 22.82 5.32 -14.06
C GLN A 16 24.03 5.09 -13.15
N GLN A 17 24.34 6.03 -12.25
CA GLN A 17 25.45 5.92 -11.30
C GLN A 17 25.29 4.73 -10.35
N GLN A 18 24.05 4.45 -9.95
CA GLN A 18 23.73 3.37 -9.02
C GLN A 18 23.40 2.05 -9.73
N GLY A 19 23.68 1.90 -11.03
CA GLY A 19 23.41 0.65 -11.76
C GLY A 19 21.93 0.24 -11.75
N GLY A 20 21.04 1.22 -11.90
CA GLY A 20 19.58 1.06 -11.93
C GLY A 20 18.88 1.02 -10.56
N ALA A 21 19.61 1.09 -9.45
CA ALA A 21 19.04 0.96 -8.10
C ALA A 21 18.42 2.27 -7.57
N VAL A 22 17.44 2.79 -8.32
CA VAL A 22 16.59 3.92 -7.91
C VAL A 22 15.15 3.50 -8.14
N ALA A 23 14.31 3.60 -7.12
CA ALA A 23 12.87 3.33 -7.21
C ALA A 23 12.06 4.51 -6.68
N LEU A 24 10.89 4.76 -7.28
CA LEU A 24 9.95 5.77 -6.79
C LEU A 24 8.80 5.10 -6.06
N ILE A 25 8.52 5.54 -4.84
CA ILE A 25 7.49 4.95 -3.98
C ILE A 25 6.48 6.02 -3.57
N SER A 26 5.24 5.89 -4.04
CA SER A 26 4.19 6.89 -3.89
C SER A 26 2.83 6.29 -3.51
N GLY A 27 1.94 7.14 -3.02
CA GLY A 27 0.51 6.80 -2.91
C GLY A 27 -0.24 6.88 -4.25
N ARG A 28 0.35 7.55 -5.25
CA ARG A 28 -0.15 7.64 -6.63
C ARG A 28 -0.13 6.28 -7.34
N SER A 29 -0.93 6.13 -8.39
CA SER A 29 -0.87 4.93 -9.24
C SER A 29 0.45 4.85 -10.03
N MET A 30 0.84 3.65 -10.48
CA MET A 30 1.98 3.47 -11.38
C MET A 30 1.79 4.23 -12.69
N ALA A 31 0.56 4.33 -13.19
CA ALA A 31 0.26 5.08 -14.42
C ALA A 31 0.51 6.58 -14.26
N GLU A 32 0.10 7.17 -13.13
CA GLU A 32 0.43 8.56 -12.80
C GLU A 32 1.94 8.76 -12.61
N LEU A 33 2.62 7.82 -11.95
CA LEU A 33 4.06 7.87 -11.78
C LEU A 33 4.80 7.81 -13.12
N ASP A 34 4.39 6.92 -14.03
CA ASP A 34 4.95 6.84 -15.38
C ASP A 34 4.78 8.15 -16.16
N ALA A 35 3.60 8.77 -16.07
CA ALA A 35 3.35 10.07 -16.71
C ALA A 35 4.26 11.18 -16.15
N LEU A 36 4.54 11.14 -14.85
CA LEU A 36 5.41 12.12 -14.19
C LEU A 36 6.89 11.90 -14.47
N THR A 37 7.30 10.66 -14.75
CA THR A 37 8.71 10.30 -14.96
C THR A 37 9.08 10.13 -16.42
N HIS A 38 8.13 10.30 -17.34
CA HIS A 38 8.36 10.20 -18.78
C HIS A 38 9.54 11.09 -19.24
N PRO A 39 10.44 10.60 -20.11
CA PRO A 39 10.44 9.31 -20.79
C PRO A 39 11.10 8.17 -20.01
N TRP A 40 11.55 8.42 -18.77
CA TRP A 40 12.32 7.46 -17.99
C TRP A 40 11.43 6.40 -17.34
N ARG A 41 11.80 5.14 -17.56
CA ARG A 41 11.08 3.98 -17.04
C ARG A 41 11.82 3.40 -15.84
N LEU A 42 11.51 3.92 -14.66
CA LEU A 42 12.11 3.51 -13.39
C LEU A 42 11.33 2.34 -12.76
N PRO A 43 11.94 1.58 -11.84
CA PRO A 43 11.21 0.81 -10.83
C PRO A 43 10.26 1.70 -10.04
N LEU A 44 9.01 1.25 -9.87
CA LEU A 44 7.94 2.03 -9.23
C LEU A 44 7.21 1.19 -8.19
N ALA A 45 6.77 1.83 -7.11
CA ALA A 45 5.72 1.32 -6.25
C ALA A 45 4.63 2.38 -6.08
N GLY A 46 3.44 2.11 -6.64
CA GLY A 46 2.26 2.95 -6.55
C GLY A 46 1.25 2.42 -5.53
N VAL A 47 0.23 3.23 -5.22
CA VAL A 47 -0.90 2.86 -4.34
C VAL A 47 -0.39 2.27 -3.01
N HIS A 48 0.58 2.93 -2.40
CA HIS A 48 1.23 2.48 -1.15
C HIS A 48 1.86 1.09 -1.24
N GLY A 49 2.29 0.64 -2.42
CA GLY A 49 2.89 -0.68 -2.64
C GLY A 49 1.94 -1.75 -3.19
N ALA A 50 0.64 -1.43 -3.36
CA ALA A 50 -0.29 -2.36 -4.02
C ALA A 50 0.04 -2.55 -5.50
N GLU A 51 0.65 -1.54 -6.12
CA GLU A 51 1.17 -1.65 -7.47
C GLU A 51 2.69 -1.56 -7.42
N ARG A 52 3.40 -2.48 -8.07
CA ARG A 52 4.85 -2.44 -8.14
C ARG A 52 5.34 -2.87 -9.52
N ARG A 53 6.41 -2.24 -9.99
CA ARG A 53 7.16 -2.64 -11.18
C ARG A 53 8.64 -2.75 -10.83
N ASP A 54 9.24 -3.90 -11.15
CA ASP A 54 10.68 -4.12 -10.96
C ASP A 54 11.53 -3.53 -12.10
N ILE A 55 12.86 -3.66 -12.00
CA ILE A 55 13.82 -3.14 -12.99
C ILE A 55 13.66 -3.78 -14.38
N ASN A 56 13.13 -5.01 -14.44
CA ASN A 56 12.89 -5.73 -15.68
C ASN A 56 11.54 -5.39 -16.30
N GLY A 57 10.76 -4.51 -15.65
CA GLY A 57 9.44 -4.10 -16.08
C GLY A 57 8.33 -5.07 -15.70
N LYS A 58 8.61 -6.12 -14.91
CA LYS A 58 7.56 -7.04 -14.43
C LYS A 58 6.71 -6.34 -13.38
N THR A 59 5.40 -6.46 -13.53
CA THR A 59 4.42 -5.82 -12.65
C THR A 59 3.86 -6.81 -11.63
N TYR A 60 3.60 -6.30 -10.43
CA TYR A 60 2.97 -6.97 -9.32
C TYR A 60 1.83 -6.06 -8.87
N ILE A 61 0.59 -6.52 -9.04
CA ILE A 61 -0.61 -5.76 -8.67
C ILE A 61 -1.35 -6.59 -7.63
N VAL A 62 -1.50 -6.01 -6.45
CA VAL A 62 -2.29 -6.55 -5.36
C VAL A 62 -3.67 -5.93 -5.43
N SER A 63 -4.65 -6.72 -5.85
CA SER A 63 -6.05 -6.34 -5.87
C SER A 63 -6.90 -7.37 -5.13
N LEU A 64 -7.98 -6.90 -4.52
CA LEU A 64 -9.04 -7.74 -4.00
C LEU A 64 -10.06 -7.94 -5.14
N PRO A 65 -10.39 -9.18 -5.52
CA PRO A 65 -11.49 -9.40 -6.46
C PRO A 65 -12.75 -8.68 -5.96
N THR A 66 -13.46 -7.97 -6.83
CA THR A 66 -14.63 -7.17 -6.46
C THR A 66 -15.65 -7.97 -5.66
N ALA A 67 -15.98 -9.20 -6.11
CA ALA A 67 -16.89 -10.08 -5.40
C ALA A 67 -16.45 -10.40 -3.97
N LEU A 68 -15.15 -10.64 -3.75
CA LEU A 68 -14.59 -10.90 -2.42
C LEU A 68 -14.61 -9.64 -1.55
N ARG A 69 -14.30 -8.48 -2.14
CA ARG A 69 -14.40 -7.20 -1.44
C ARG A 69 -15.84 -6.94 -0.97
N ASP A 70 -16.82 -7.17 -1.84
CA ASP A 70 -18.23 -6.95 -1.53
C ASP A 70 -18.72 -7.94 -0.45
N GLU A 71 -18.29 -9.20 -0.49
CA GLU A 71 -18.56 -10.19 0.55
C GLU A 71 -18.02 -9.74 1.92
N ILE A 72 -16.75 -9.32 1.98
CA ILE A 72 -16.14 -8.82 3.22
C ILE A 72 -16.84 -7.55 3.72
N ALA A 73 -17.18 -6.63 2.81
CA ALA A 73 -17.87 -5.40 3.17
C ALA A 73 -19.23 -5.68 3.82
N ALA A 74 -20.00 -6.62 3.24
CA ALA A 74 -21.29 -7.02 3.79
C ALA A 74 -21.15 -7.71 5.15
N GLU A 75 -20.18 -8.61 5.30
CA GLU A 75 -19.88 -9.31 6.56
C GLU A 75 -19.51 -8.32 7.68
N LEU A 76 -18.61 -7.37 7.39
CA LEU A 76 -18.21 -6.32 8.33
C LEU A 76 -19.37 -5.38 8.69
N THR A 77 -20.16 -4.97 7.71
CA THR A 77 -21.31 -4.07 7.91
C THR A 77 -22.32 -4.71 8.86
N SER A 78 -22.71 -5.97 8.59
CA SER A 78 -23.64 -6.70 9.45
C SER A 78 -23.09 -6.91 10.86
N ALA A 79 -21.80 -7.26 11.00
CA ALA A 79 -21.20 -7.47 12.31
C ALA A 79 -21.12 -6.19 13.16
N LEU A 80 -20.97 -5.02 12.52
CA LEU A 80 -20.92 -3.74 13.22
C LEU A 80 -22.29 -3.25 13.73
N GLU A 81 -23.40 -3.82 13.26
CA GLU A 81 -24.74 -3.51 13.80
C GLU A 81 -24.83 -3.81 15.32
N ALA A 82 -24.06 -4.80 15.79
CA ALA A 82 -23.95 -5.16 17.20
C ALA A 82 -22.98 -4.27 18.01
N LEU A 83 -22.27 -3.34 17.37
CA LEU A 83 -21.20 -2.53 17.95
C LEU A 83 -21.53 -1.02 17.82
N PRO A 84 -22.48 -0.50 18.61
CA PRO A 84 -22.93 0.88 18.48
C PRO A 84 -21.79 1.89 18.68
N GLY A 85 -21.75 2.91 17.81
CA GLY A 85 -20.71 3.94 17.78
C GLY A 85 -19.41 3.52 17.09
N CYS A 86 -19.38 2.34 16.46
CA CYS A 86 -18.33 1.97 15.51
C CYS A 86 -18.78 2.25 14.06
N GLU A 87 -17.83 2.55 13.19
CA GLU A 87 -18.09 2.91 11.79
C GLU A 87 -17.19 2.07 10.85
N LEU A 88 -17.75 1.63 9.72
CA LEU A 88 -16.99 1.03 8.63
C LEU A 88 -16.71 2.08 7.56
N GLU A 89 -15.45 2.26 7.23
CA GLU A 89 -15.02 2.99 6.04
C GLU A 89 -14.43 1.98 5.03
N SER A 90 -15.02 1.91 3.84
CA SER A 90 -14.51 1.09 2.73
C SER A 90 -13.68 1.94 1.77
N LYS A 91 -12.39 1.65 1.69
CA LYS A 91 -11.44 2.21 0.71
C LYS A 91 -11.34 1.25 -0.48
N GLU A 92 -10.72 1.68 -1.59
CA GLU A 92 -10.60 0.84 -2.80
C GLU A 92 -10.02 -0.56 -2.52
N MET A 93 -9.04 -0.62 -1.62
CA MET A 93 -8.24 -1.81 -1.33
C MET A 93 -8.15 -2.14 0.16
N ALA A 94 -8.97 -1.52 1.02
CA ALA A 94 -8.90 -1.74 2.45
C ALA A 94 -10.23 -1.42 3.13
N PHE A 95 -10.42 -1.96 4.33
CA PHE A 95 -11.53 -1.64 5.23
C PHE A 95 -10.95 -1.03 6.49
N ALA A 96 -11.55 0.04 6.99
CA ALA A 96 -11.17 0.66 8.25
C ALA A 96 -12.36 0.60 9.21
N LEU A 97 -12.14 -0.03 10.37
CA LEU A 97 -13.09 -0.18 11.44
C LEU A 97 -12.78 0.88 12.50
N HIS A 98 -13.53 1.97 12.50
CA HIS A 98 -13.34 3.08 13.44
C HIS A 98 -14.14 2.84 14.70
N TYR A 99 -13.53 3.11 15.85
CA TYR A 99 -14.17 3.00 17.17
C TYR A 99 -13.91 4.25 18.03
N ARG A 100 -13.63 5.39 17.38
CA ARG A 100 -13.32 6.66 18.08
C ARG A 100 -14.49 7.15 18.94
N GLN A 101 -15.71 6.96 18.47
CA GLN A 101 -16.93 7.35 19.20
C GLN A 101 -17.35 6.30 20.23
N ALA A 102 -16.77 5.09 20.18
CA ALA A 102 -17.03 4.02 21.13
C ALA A 102 -15.73 3.31 21.56
N PRO A 103 -14.80 3.99 22.30
CA PRO A 103 -13.52 3.40 22.70
C PRO A 103 -13.64 2.07 23.47
N GLN A 104 -14.75 1.88 24.19
CA GLN A 104 -15.08 0.64 24.89
C GLN A 104 -15.22 -0.58 23.96
N GLN A 105 -15.49 -0.37 22.67
CA GLN A 105 -15.65 -1.43 21.67
C GLN A 105 -14.32 -1.90 21.06
N GLN A 106 -13.18 -1.34 21.48
CA GLN A 106 -11.86 -1.65 20.90
C GLN A 106 -11.57 -3.16 20.83
N SER A 107 -11.86 -3.93 21.90
CA SER A 107 -11.63 -5.37 21.91
C SER A 107 -12.50 -6.09 20.90
N ALA A 108 -13.80 -5.77 20.86
CA ALA A 108 -14.76 -6.40 19.97
C ALA A 108 -14.45 -6.10 18.49
N VAL A 109 -14.03 -4.88 18.17
CA VAL A 109 -13.59 -4.50 16.82
C VAL A 109 -12.32 -5.25 16.42
N LEU A 110 -11.35 -5.39 17.34
CA LEU A 110 -10.13 -6.13 17.08
C LEU A 110 -10.42 -7.62 16.84
N GLU A 111 -11.27 -8.24 17.65
CA GLU A 111 -11.70 -9.63 17.49
C GLU A 111 -12.43 -9.85 16.16
N LEU A 112 -13.34 -8.94 15.79
CA LEU A 112 -14.01 -8.96 14.49
C LEU A 112 -13.00 -8.94 13.35
N ALA A 113 -12.05 -8.00 13.39
CA ALA A 113 -11.03 -7.87 12.36
C ALA A 113 -10.12 -9.11 12.28
N GLN A 114 -9.74 -9.69 13.43
CA GLN A 114 -8.97 -10.93 13.50
C GLN A 114 -9.71 -12.11 12.85
N ARG A 115 -11.02 -12.25 13.09
CA ARG A 115 -11.83 -13.30 12.44
C ARG A 115 -11.82 -13.16 10.91
N ILE A 116 -11.97 -11.94 10.40
CA ILE A 116 -11.91 -11.68 8.95
C ILE A 116 -10.55 -12.07 8.37
N VAL A 117 -9.44 -11.64 8.99
CA VAL A 117 -8.08 -11.98 8.50
C VAL A 117 -7.75 -13.47 8.62
N GLN A 118 -8.30 -14.17 9.63
CA GLN A 118 -8.17 -15.63 9.74
C GLN A 118 -8.91 -16.35 8.60
N ARG A 119 -10.10 -15.86 8.22
CA ARG A 119 -10.90 -16.41 7.12
C ARG A 119 -10.29 -16.10 5.74
N TYR A 120 -9.66 -14.94 5.59
CA TYR A 120 -9.05 -14.49 4.33
C TYR A 120 -7.54 -14.23 4.53
N PRO A 121 -6.67 -15.27 4.43
CA PRO A 121 -5.23 -15.16 4.73
C PRO A 121 -4.42 -14.21 3.84
N LEU A 122 -5.00 -13.75 2.74
CA LEU A 122 -4.45 -12.71 1.86
C LEU A 122 -4.54 -11.30 2.47
N LEU A 123 -5.29 -11.14 3.56
CA LEU A 123 -5.43 -9.89 4.30
C LEU A 123 -4.48 -9.83 5.49
N ALA A 124 -4.27 -8.63 6.01
CA ALA A 124 -3.50 -8.34 7.20
C ALA A 124 -4.16 -7.20 7.98
N LEU A 125 -3.92 -7.19 9.29
CA LEU A 125 -4.36 -6.13 10.19
C LEU A 125 -3.31 -5.03 10.29
N GLN A 126 -3.76 -3.79 10.34
CA GLN A 126 -2.96 -2.63 10.71
C GLN A 126 -3.69 -1.85 11.79
N LEU A 127 -3.07 -1.74 12.97
CA LEU A 127 -3.63 -1.00 14.10
C LEU A 127 -3.31 0.48 13.97
N GLY A 128 -4.30 1.34 14.24
CA GLY A 128 -4.15 2.78 14.27
C GLY A 128 -4.83 3.40 15.49
N LYS A 129 -4.80 4.73 15.57
CA LYS A 129 -5.43 5.47 16.68
C LYS A 129 -6.95 5.45 16.54
N CYS A 130 -7.60 4.63 17.36
CA CYS A 130 -9.04 4.38 17.35
C CYS A 130 -9.57 3.78 16.03
N VAL A 131 -8.73 2.98 15.35
CA VAL A 131 -9.09 2.32 14.09
C VAL A 131 -8.33 0.99 13.95
N VAL A 132 -8.99 -0.03 13.41
CA VAL A 132 -8.34 -1.25 12.91
C VAL A 132 -8.55 -1.33 11.41
N GLU A 133 -7.47 -1.32 10.64
CA GLU A 133 -7.52 -1.46 9.19
C GLU A 133 -7.29 -2.93 8.79
N ILE A 134 -8.10 -3.41 7.83
CA ILE A 134 -7.95 -4.68 7.15
C ILE A 134 -7.57 -4.37 5.71
N LYS A 135 -6.40 -4.83 5.29
CA LYS A 135 -5.84 -4.55 3.95
C LYS A 135 -5.17 -5.80 3.40
N PRO A 136 -4.95 -5.92 2.07
CA PRO A 136 -4.13 -6.98 1.53
C PRO A 136 -2.75 -6.98 2.18
N ARG A 137 -2.26 -8.18 2.46
CA ARG A 137 -0.92 -8.42 2.95
C ARG A 137 0.10 -7.96 1.90
N GLY A 138 1.18 -7.31 2.30
CA GLY A 138 2.18 -6.78 1.36
C GLY A 138 1.95 -5.33 0.90
N VAL A 139 0.84 -4.69 1.29
CA VAL A 139 0.49 -3.32 0.85
C VAL A 139 0.85 -2.29 1.92
N ASN A 140 2.12 -1.88 1.95
CA ASN A 140 2.56 -0.60 2.49
C ASN A 140 3.92 -0.20 1.90
N LYS A 141 4.32 1.09 2.06
CA LYS A 141 5.60 1.58 1.55
C LYS A 141 6.81 0.82 2.08
N GLY A 142 6.78 0.39 3.35
CA GLY A 142 7.86 -0.40 3.96
C GLY A 142 7.99 -1.79 3.35
N GLU A 143 6.87 -2.46 3.07
CA GLU A 143 6.84 -3.73 2.34
C GLU A 143 7.28 -3.56 0.89
N ALA A 144 6.92 -2.46 0.22
CA ALA A 144 7.42 -2.15 -1.12
C ALA A 144 8.95 -1.95 -1.15
N ILE A 145 9.50 -1.21 -0.18
CA ILE A 145 10.96 -1.07 0.00
C ILE A 145 11.57 -2.46 0.23
N THR A 146 11.01 -3.23 1.15
CA THR A 146 11.50 -4.59 1.47
C THR A 146 11.49 -5.48 0.24
N ALA A 147 10.44 -5.44 -0.59
CA ALA A 147 10.36 -6.21 -1.82
C ALA A 147 11.48 -5.82 -2.81
N PHE A 148 11.72 -4.52 -3.00
CA PHE A 148 12.85 -4.07 -3.82
C PHE A 148 14.19 -4.57 -3.25
N MET A 149 14.41 -4.47 -1.95
CA MET A 149 15.66 -4.91 -1.31
C MET A 149 15.95 -6.42 -1.43
N HIS A 150 14.98 -7.24 -1.87
CA HIS A 150 15.18 -8.66 -2.18
C HIS A 150 15.47 -8.94 -3.66
N GLU A 151 15.43 -7.92 -4.53
CA GLU A 151 15.57 -8.05 -5.98
C GLU A 151 16.79 -7.25 -6.47
N ALA A 152 17.47 -7.76 -7.50
CA ALA A 152 18.47 -6.95 -8.20
C ALA A 152 17.80 -5.74 -8.88
N PRO A 153 18.44 -4.56 -8.93
CA PRO A 153 19.81 -4.26 -8.48
C PRO A 153 19.91 -3.80 -7.02
N PHE A 154 18.83 -3.81 -6.24
CA PHE A 154 18.78 -3.28 -4.87
C PHE A 154 19.30 -4.27 -3.82
N ALA A 155 19.22 -5.58 -4.09
CA ALA A 155 19.66 -6.62 -3.17
C ALA A 155 21.11 -6.42 -2.70
N GLY A 156 21.33 -6.55 -1.39
CA GLY A 156 22.64 -6.38 -0.74
C GLY A 156 23.07 -4.92 -0.54
N ARG A 157 22.22 -3.93 -0.85
CA ARG A 157 22.51 -2.51 -0.62
C ARG A 157 21.88 -2.00 0.68
N GLU A 158 22.24 -0.78 1.08
CA GLU A 158 21.57 -0.06 2.16
C GLU A 158 20.60 0.99 1.56
N PRO A 159 19.31 1.01 1.97
CA PRO A 159 18.34 1.92 1.40
C PRO A 159 18.52 3.35 1.93
N VAL A 160 18.66 4.32 1.03
CA VAL A 160 18.62 5.76 1.35
C VAL A 160 17.29 6.32 0.88
N LEU A 161 16.54 6.95 1.78
CA LEU A 161 15.21 7.51 1.50
C LEU A 161 15.28 9.03 1.43
N SER A 162 14.74 9.62 0.36
CA SER A 162 14.60 11.07 0.20
C SER A 162 13.17 11.39 -0.25
N ALA A 163 12.60 12.46 0.29
CA ALA A 163 11.31 12.99 -0.12
C ALA A 163 11.53 14.10 -1.16
N MET A 164 10.85 14.01 -2.30
CA MET A 164 10.76 15.12 -3.25
C MET A 164 9.72 16.10 -2.69
N ILE A 165 10.18 17.22 -2.15
CA ILE A 165 9.37 18.35 -1.67
C ILE A 165 9.25 19.39 -2.77
#